data_AF-A0A7Y6NH19-F1
#
_entry.id   AF-A0A7Y6NH19-F1
#
_cell.length_a   1.000
_cell.length_b   1.000
_cell.length_c   1.000
_cell.angle_alpha   90.00
_cell.angle_beta   90.00
_cell.angle_gamma   90.00
#
_symmetry.space_group_name_H-M   'P 1'
#
loop_
_entity.id
_entity.type
_entity.pdbx_description
1 polymer ?
#
loop_
_entity_poly.entity_id
_entity_poly.type
_entity_poly.pdbx_seq_one_letter_code
_entity_poly.pdbx_strand_id
1 'polypeptide(L)'
;MTGGRVNYYLTQVTYPQREEQAPYQAECEDIIQALGMTFDEGCLFKALWRTAAARQDNGKPGQSALYDAEKMAHYAGRILKKTKSVATLP
;
A
#
# COMPACT_ATOMS: atom_id res chain seq x y z
N MET A 1 13.01 13.77 6.08
CA MET A 1 12.92 12.37 5.61
C MET A 1 12.85 11.48 6.83
N THR A 2 11.82 10.65 6.99
CA THR A 2 11.86 9.60 8.01
C THR A 2 11.64 8.27 7.31
N GLY A 3 12.75 7.59 7.02
CA GLY A 3 12.77 6.14 6.74
C GLY A 3 12.73 5.33 8.04
N GLY A 4 12.10 5.88 9.09
CA GLY A 4 11.93 5.23 10.38
C GLY A 4 10.57 4.54 10.47
N ARG A 5 10.39 3.73 11.53
CA ARG A 5 9.10 3.12 11.88
C ARG A 5 8.07 4.23 12.13
N VAL A 6 7.01 4.28 11.34
CA VAL A 6 5.98 5.32 11.37
C VAL A 6 4.58 4.70 11.45
N ASN A 7 3.73 5.27 12.30
CA ASN A 7 2.46 4.64 12.69
C ASN A 7 1.39 4.65 11.57
N TYR A 8 1.51 5.51 10.56
CA TYR A 8 0.55 5.58 9.45
C TYR A 8 0.68 4.42 8.44
N TYR A 9 1.58 3.47 8.67
CA TYR A 9 1.65 2.18 7.98
C TYR A 9 1.20 0.99 8.84
N LEU A 10 0.73 1.25 10.06
CA LEU A 10 0.13 0.25 10.93
C LEU A 10 -1.39 0.34 10.82
N THR A 11 -2.07 -0.80 10.87
CA THR A 11 -3.52 -0.87 11.03
C THR A 11 -3.89 -2.01 11.96
N GLN A 12 -4.86 -1.78 12.84
CA GLN A 12 -5.37 -2.81 13.73
C GLN A 12 -6.52 -3.55 13.03
N VAL A 13 -6.36 -4.85 12.78
CA VAL A 13 -7.42 -5.71 12.29
C VAL A 13 -8.12 -6.34 13.50
N THR A 14 -9.26 -5.77 13.88
CA THR A 14 -10.02 -6.18 15.07
C THR A 14 -10.93 -7.39 14.84
N TYR A 15 -11.41 -7.57 13.61
CA TYR A 15 -12.27 -8.69 13.22
C TYR A 15 -11.73 -9.32 11.92
N PRO A 16 -10.67 -10.15 12.02
CA PRO A 16 -10.17 -10.89 10.87
C PRO A 16 -11.26 -11.74 10.21
N GLN A 17 -11.19 -11.94 8.88
CA GLN A 17 -12.20 -12.71 8.15
C GLN A 17 -12.14 -14.22 8.42
N ARG A 18 -10.97 -14.75 8.79
CA ARG A 18 -10.81 -16.15 9.19
C ARG A 18 -11.21 -16.29 10.65
N GLU A 19 -12.15 -17.17 10.94
CA GLU A 19 -12.72 -17.34 12.29
C GLU A 19 -11.66 -17.76 13.32
N GLU A 20 -10.67 -18.53 12.88
CA GLU A 20 -9.55 -19.02 13.68
C GLU A 20 -8.42 -17.99 13.87
N GLN A 21 -8.45 -16.87 13.14
CA GLN A 21 -7.40 -15.86 13.19
C GLN A 21 -7.69 -14.86 14.31
N ALA A 22 -6.80 -14.80 15.30
CA ALA A 22 -6.86 -13.78 16.33
C ALA A 22 -6.66 -12.37 15.73
N PRO A 23 -7.29 -11.32 16.32
CA PRO A 23 -7.02 -9.93 15.97
C PRO A 23 -5.53 -9.62 15.99
N TYR A 24 -5.07 -8.83 15.03
CA TYR A 24 -3.64 -8.58 14.84
C TYR A 24 -3.37 -7.17 14.32
N GLN A 25 -2.15 -6.70 14.56
CA GLN A 25 -1.65 -5.48 13.94
C GLN A 25 -0.97 -5.85 12.62
N ALA A 26 -1.40 -5.24 11.53
CA ALA A 26 -0.77 -5.38 10.24
C ALA A 26 0.14 -4.17 9.97
N GLU A 27 1.35 -4.44 9.46
CA GLU A 27 2.24 -3.42 8.94
C GLU A 27 2.29 -3.50 7.40
N CYS A 28 2.11 -2.35 6.74
CA CYS A 28 2.08 -2.27 5.29
C CYS A 28 3.35 -2.85 4.64
N GLU A 29 4.52 -2.62 5.24
CA GLU A 29 5.79 -3.10 4.73
C GLU A 29 5.97 -4.61 4.89
N ASP A 30 5.45 -5.20 5.95
CA ASP A 30 5.46 -6.66 6.15
C ASP A 30 4.61 -7.35 5.08
N ILE A 31 3.44 -6.79 4.75
CA ILE A 31 2.58 -7.32 3.68
C ILE A 31 3.26 -7.21 2.31
N ILE A 32 3.91 -6.08 2.03
CA ILE A 32 4.69 -5.87 0.78
C ILE A 32 5.78 -6.94 0.64
N GLN A 33 6.52 -7.20 1.71
CA GLN A 33 7.59 -8.19 1.73
C GLN A 33 7.04 -9.62 1.62
N ALA A 34 6.00 -9.96 2.39
CA ALA A 34 5.40 -11.28 2.41
C ALA A 34 4.80 -11.67 1.04
N LEU A 35 4.26 -10.70 0.29
CA LEU A 35 3.73 -10.91 -1.05
C LEU A 35 4.79 -10.81 -2.16
N GLY A 36 6.05 -10.47 -1.83
CA GLY A 36 7.11 -10.30 -2.81
C GLY A 36 6.80 -9.19 -3.83
N MET A 37 6.11 -8.12 -3.40
CA MET A 37 5.69 -7.05 -4.31
C MET A 37 6.91 -6.37 -4.96
N THR A 38 6.78 -6.05 -6.23
CA THR A 38 7.77 -5.22 -6.95
C THR A 38 7.79 -3.80 -6.38
N PHE A 39 8.83 -3.04 -6.75
CA PHE A 39 8.94 -1.63 -6.36
C PHE A 39 7.70 -0.80 -6.74
N ASP A 40 7.13 -1.02 -7.92
CA ASP A 40 5.98 -0.26 -8.41
C ASP A 40 4.71 -0.62 -7.61
N GLU A 41 4.49 -1.91 -7.33
CA GLU A 41 3.36 -2.40 -6.53
C GLU A 41 3.44 -1.92 -5.08
N GLY A 42 4.62 -2.00 -4.46
CA GLY A 42 4.82 -1.49 -3.10
C GLY A 42 4.57 0.01 -3.01
N CYS A 43 5.00 0.80 -4.00
CA CYS A 43 4.71 2.23 -4.05
C CYS A 43 3.22 2.54 -4.22
N LEU A 44 2.53 1.79 -5.09
CA LEU A 44 1.09 1.90 -5.28
C LEU A 44 0.33 1.53 -4.00
N PHE A 45 0.67 0.39 -3.40
CA PHE A 45 0.02 -0.11 -2.19
C PHE A 45 0.20 0.84 -1.01
N LYS A 46 1.41 1.37 -0.80
CA LYS A 46 1.65 2.40 0.23
C LYS A 46 0.82 3.67 0.01
N ALA A 47 0.61 4.10 -1.24
CA ALA A 47 -0.22 5.27 -1.54
C ALA A 47 -1.70 5.01 -1.22
N LEU A 48 -2.21 3.83 -1.62
CA LEU A 48 -3.56 3.40 -1.27
C LEU A 48 -3.76 3.28 0.25
N TRP A 49 -2.81 2.64 0.95
CA TRP A 49 -2.83 2.46 2.39
C TRP A 49 -2.90 3.80 3.13
N ARG A 50 -2.00 4.74 2.83
CA ARG A 50 -2.01 6.07 3.45
C ARG A 50 -3.33 6.81 3.21
N THR A 51 -3.86 6.73 1.99
CA THR A 51 -5.13 7.37 1.64
C THR A 51 -6.30 6.76 2.43
N ALA A 52 -6.28 5.45 2.65
CA ALA A 52 -7.27 4.77 3.48
C ALA A 52 -7.12 5.10 4.97
N ALA A 53 -5.89 5.04 5.50
CA ALA A 53 -5.57 5.36 6.89
C ALA A 53 -5.89 6.82 7.25
N ALA A 54 -5.70 7.76 6.31
CA ALA A 54 -6.07 9.16 6.50
C ALA A 54 -7.58 9.35 6.72
N ARG A 55 -8.45 8.50 6.14
CA ARG A 55 -9.90 8.53 6.41
C ARG A 55 -10.28 7.95 7.77
N GLN A 56 -9.32 7.34 8.47
CA GLN A 56 -9.45 6.76 9.81
C GLN A 56 -8.61 7.56 10.82
N ASP A 57 -8.33 8.83 10.53
CA ASP A 57 -7.53 9.73 11.36
C ASP A 57 -6.08 9.27 11.66
N ASN A 58 -5.57 8.28 10.91
CA ASN A 58 -4.17 7.81 10.97
C ASN A 58 -3.37 8.23 9.72
N GLY A 59 -3.60 9.45 9.25
CA GLY A 59 -2.95 10.02 8.08
C GLY A 59 -1.50 10.43 8.36
N LYS A 60 -0.65 10.35 7.33
CA LYS A 60 0.68 10.98 7.39
C LYS A 60 0.51 12.51 7.51
N PRO A 61 1.24 13.21 8.39
CA PRO A 61 1.17 14.68 8.46
C PRO A 61 1.47 15.33 7.11
N GLY A 62 0.61 16.26 6.68
CA GLY A 62 0.72 16.94 5.39
C GLY A 62 0.42 16.05 4.17
N GLN A 63 -0.22 14.91 4.37
CA GLN A 63 -0.71 14.08 3.27
C GLN A 63 -1.77 14.83 2.46
N SER A 64 -1.72 14.65 1.14
CA SER A 64 -2.72 15.16 0.21
C SER A 64 -3.35 13.98 -0.52
N ALA A 65 -4.68 13.89 -0.46
CA ALA A 65 -5.42 12.85 -1.17
C ALA A 65 -5.17 12.92 -2.69
N LEU A 66 -5.02 14.12 -3.26
CA LEU A 66 -4.68 14.30 -4.66
C LEU A 66 -3.28 13.75 -4.97
N TYR A 67 -2.29 14.07 -4.14
CA TYR A 67 -0.91 13.58 -4.33
C TYR A 67 -0.82 12.04 -4.30
N ASP A 68 -1.51 11.40 -3.35
CA ASP A 68 -1.52 9.94 -3.29
C ASP A 68 -2.31 9.32 -4.45
N ALA A 69 -3.38 9.97 -4.93
CA ALA A 69 -4.10 9.56 -6.13
C ALA A 69 -3.26 9.64 -7.40
N GLU A 70 -2.51 10.73 -7.58
CA GLU A 70 -1.56 10.89 -8.69
C GLU A 70 -0.46 9.82 -8.63
N LYS A 71 0.05 9.50 -7.44
CA LYS A 71 0.99 8.39 -7.24
C LYS A 71 0.40 7.04 -7.65
N MET A 72 -0.83 6.75 -7.23
CA MET A 72 -1.51 5.51 -7.62
C MET A 72 -1.62 5.41 -9.15
N ALA A 73 -2.07 6.48 -9.81
CA ALA A 73 -2.17 6.53 -11.28
C ALA A 73 -0.80 6.32 -11.96
N HIS A 74 0.26 6.95 -11.45
CA HIS A 74 1.62 6.81 -11.98
C HIS A 74 2.11 5.35 -11.91
N TYR A 75 2.05 4.73 -10.73
CA TYR A 75 2.57 3.38 -10.54
C TYR A 75 1.67 2.32 -11.20
N ALA A 76 0.35 2.50 -11.20
CA ALA A 76 -0.57 1.64 -11.95
C ALA A 76 -0.26 1.69 -13.45
N GLY A 77 0.00 2.88 -13.99
CA GLY A 77 0.41 3.06 -15.38
C GLY A 77 1.73 2.35 -15.72
N ARG A 78 2.70 2.34 -14.80
CA ARG A 78 3.96 1.59 -14.95
C ARG A 78 3.74 0.08 -14.96
N ILE A 79 2.93 -0.43 -14.01
CA ILE A 79 2.55 -1.84 -13.95
C ILE A 79 1.87 -2.25 -15.25
N LEU A 80 0.85 -1.50 -15.69
CA LEU A 80 0.12 -1.78 -16.94
C LEU A 80 1.05 -1.82 -18.16
N LYS A 81 1.98 -0.88 -18.28
CA LYS A 81 2.97 -0.87 -19.39
C LYS A 81 3.84 -2.12 -19.37
N LYS A 82 4.35 -2.53 -18.19
CA LYS A 82 5.16 -3.74 -18.04
C LYS A 82 4.36 -5.00 -18.37
N THR A 83 3.16 -5.14 -17.83
CA THR A 83 2.28 -6.29 -18.10
C THR A 83 1.95 -6.40 -19.59
N LYS A 84 1.63 -5.29 -20.26
CA LYS A 84 1.44 -5.28 -21.72
C LYS A 84 2.69 -5.73 -22.47
N SER A 85 3.87 -5.25 -22.08
CA SER A 85 5.12 -5.65 -22.76
C SER A 85 5.42 -7.15 -22.61
N VAL A 86 5.11 -7.74 -21.45
CA VAL A 86 5.27 -9.20 -21.22
C VAL A 86 4.23 -10.00 -22.01
N ALA A 87 2.98 -9.53 -22.06
CA ALA A 87 1.91 -10.20 -22.81
C ALA A 87 2.08 -10.11 -24.34
N THR A 88 3.01 -9.30 -24.84
CA THR A 88 3.30 -9.16 -26.28
C THR A 88 4.53 -9.98 -26.71
N LEU A 89 5.13 -10.77 -25.80
CA LEU A 89 6.18 -11.73 -26.15
C LEU A 89 5.53 -13.05 -26.61
N PRO A 90 5.98 -13.65 -27.74
CA PRO A 90 5.43 -14.89 -28.28
C PRO A 90 5.65 -16.10 -27.35
#